data_AF-A0A1Z8LPF2-F1
#
_entry.id   AF-A0A1Z8LPF2-F1
#
_cell.length_a   1.000
_cell.length_b   1.000
_cell.length_c   1.000
_cell.angle_alpha   90.00
_cell.angle_beta   90.00
_cell.angle_gamma   90.00
#
_symmetry.space_group_name_H-M   'P 1'
#
loop_
_entity.id
_entity.type
_entity.pdbx_description
1 polymer ?
#
loop_
_entity_poly.entity_id
_entity_poly.type
_entity_poly.pdbx_seq_one_letter_code
_entity_poly.pdbx_strand_id
1 'polypeptide(L)' 'MSKPSFFRRRKSCPFAGPNAQIIDYKDTKLLSRFVSERGKIVPSRITAVSAKKQRELSLAIKRARYLALMPYVDSK' A
#
# COMPACT_ATOMS: atom_id res chain seq x y z
N MET A 1 -11.43 32.47 -18.28
CA MET A 1 -10.73 32.06 -17.03
C MET A 1 -10.94 30.57 -16.83
N SER A 2 -9.90 29.75 -16.99
CA SER A 2 -9.97 28.30 -16.78
C SER A 2 -10.16 27.99 -15.29
N LYS A 3 -11.29 27.37 -14.93
CA LYS A 3 -11.58 26.95 -13.55
C LYS A 3 -10.44 26.03 -13.07
N PRO A 4 -9.95 26.18 -11.83
CA PRO A 4 -8.92 25.30 -11.29
C PRO A 4 -9.42 23.86 -11.29
N SER A 5 -8.73 22.94 -11.97
CA SER A 5 -9.08 21.51 -12.02
C SER A 5 -8.74 20.76 -10.71
N PHE A 6 -8.54 21.48 -9.60
CA PHE A 6 -7.96 20.96 -8.34
C PHE A 6 -8.87 20.02 -7.54
N PHE A 7 -10.07 19.69 -8.03
CA PHE A 7 -10.85 18.59 -7.45
C PHE A 7 -10.25 17.24 -7.84
N ARG A 8 -9.21 16.85 -7.11
CA ARG A 8 -8.63 15.51 -7.23
C ARG A 8 -9.71 14.50 -6.82
N ARG A 9 -10.12 13.65 -7.76
CA ARG A 9 -11.11 12.59 -7.53
C ARG A 9 -10.77 11.82 -6.25
N ARG A 10 -11.71 11.77 -5.30
CA ARG A 10 -11.55 10.98 -4.08
C ARG A 10 -11.39 9.51 -4.48
N LYS A 11 -10.22 8.95 -4.20
CA LYS A 11 -9.96 7.53 -4.43
C LYS A 11 -10.56 6.72 -3.29
N SER A 12 -11.23 5.62 -3.62
CA SER A 12 -11.70 4.66 -2.62
C SER A 12 -10.55 3.84 -2.07
N CYS A 13 -10.66 3.43 -0.80
CA CYS A 13 -9.69 2.53 -0.20
C CYS A 13 -9.81 1.14 -0.82
N PRO A 14 -8.73 0.54 -1.33
CA PRO A 14 -8.77 -0.79 -1.95
C PRO A 14 -9.11 -1.91 -0.97
N PHE A 15 -8.94 -1.66 0.34
CA PHE A 15 -9.27 -2.59 1.43
C PHE A 15 -10.59 -2.24 2.12
N ALA A 16 -11.43 -1.40 1.50
CA ALA A 16 -12.76 -1.09 2.00
C ALA A 16 -13.81 -1.59 1.01
N GLY A 17 -14.74 -2.42 1.49
CA GLY A 17 -15.82 -2.99 0.69
C GLY A 17 -16.08 -4.47 0.98
N PRO A 18 -17.17 -5.04 0.43
CA PRO A 18 -17.56 -6.43 0.67
C PRO A 18 -16.56 -7.46 0.14
N ASN A 19 -15.78 -7.11 -0.89
CA ASN A 19 -14.75 -7.97 -1.49
C ASN A 19 -13.33 -7.49 -1.17
N ALA A 20 -13.15 -6.82 -0.03
CA ALA A 20 -11.84 -6.32 0.37
C ALA A 20 -10.88 -7.49 0.65
N GLN A 21 -9.68 -7.43 0.05
CA GLN A 21 -8.65 -8.42 0.32
C GLN A 21 -8.16 -8.31 1.76
N ILE A 22 -7.91 -9.46 2.38
CA ILE A 22 -7.34 -9.54 3.73
C ILE A 22 -5.85 -9.21 3.63
N ILE A 23 -5.36 -8.39 4.56
CA ILE A 23 -3.95 -8.01 4.63
C ILE A 23 -3.24 -9.07 5.47
N ASP A 24 -2.49 -9.96 4.82
CA ASP A 24 -1.60 -10.91 5.48
C ASP A 24 -0.14 -10.69 5.05
N TYR A 25 0.80 -11.04 5.93
CA TYR A 25 2.24 -10.94 5.66
C TYR A 25 2.74 -12.03 4.71
N LYS A 26 1.98 -13.12 4.56
CA LYS A 26 2.29 -14.24 3.66
C LYS A 26 2.02 -13.90 2.19
N ASP A 27 1.09 -12.99 1.93
CA ASP A 27 0.67 -12.60 0.58
C ASP A 27 1.61 -11.57 -0.06
N THR A 28 2.82 -12.01 -0.38
CA THR A 28 3.88 -11.15 -0.96
C THR A 28 3.44 -10.46 -2.25
N LYS A 29 2.60 -11.10 -3.08
CA LYS A 29 2.03 -10.53 -4.32
C LYS A 29 1.10 -9.35 -4.07
N LEU A 30 0.36 -9.35 -2.96
CA LEU A 30 -0.51 -8.25 -2.57
C LEU A 30 0.35 -7.11 -2.02
N LEU A 31 1.25 -7.44 -1.10
CA LEU A 31 2.11 -6.47 -0.41
C LEU A 31 3.08 -5.75 -1.35
N SER A 32 3.60 -6.43 -2.38
CA SER A 32 4.51 -5.83 -3.36
C SER A 32 3.90 -4.65 -4.10
N ARG A 33 2.58 -4.63 -4.31
CA ARG A 33 1.85 -3.51 -4.95
C ARG A 33 1.89 -2.22 -4.12
N PHE A 34 2.17 -2.32 -2.82
CA PHE A 34 2.22 -1.19 -1.90
C PHE A 34 3.65 -0.82 -1.49
N VAL A 35 4.64 -1.37 -2.20
CA VAL A 35 6.05 -1.07 -2.03
C VAL A 35 6.56 -0.45 -3.34
N SER A 36 7.38 0.59 -3.25
CA SER A 36 8.04 1.21 -4.40
C SER A 36 9.07 0.27 -4.99
N GLU A 37 9.49 0.51 -6.23
CA GLU A 37 10.62 -0.20 -6.86
C GLU A 37 11.85 -0.27 -5.94
N ARG A 38 12.21 0.81 -5.25
CA ARG A 38 13.35 0.83 -4.31
C ARG A 38 13.14 0.11 -2.97
N GLY A 39 12.02 -0.60 -2.78
CA GLY A 39 11.72 -1.27 -1.51
C GLY A 39 11.16 -0.37 -0.40
N LYS A 40 10.76 0.90 -0.65
CA LYS A 40 10.11 1.77 0.36
C LYS A 40 8.59 1.54 0.39
N ILE A 41 7.96 1.65 1.55
CA ILE A 41 6.48 1.55 1.65
C ILE A 41 5.84 2.81 1.05
N VAL A 42 4.89 2.63 0.14
CA VAL A 42 4.22 3.75 -0.54
C VAL A 42 3.24 4.43 0.43
N PRO A 43 3.24 5.78 0.52
CA PRO A 43 2.36 6.50 1.44
C PRO A 43 0.87 6.42 1.04
N SER A 44 -0.01 6.48 2.04
CA SER A 44 -1.47 6.38 1.87
C SER A 44 -2.07 7.41 0.91
N ARG A 45 -1.45 8.59 0.77
CA ARG A 45 -1.89 9.63 -0.18
C ARG A 45 -1.83 9.21 -1.65
N ILE A 46 -1.03 8.18 -1.97
CA ILE A 46 -0.88 7.64 -3.32
C ILE A 46 -1.80 6.43 -3.51
N THR A 47 -1.74 5.49 -2.55
CA THR A 47 -2.45 4.20 -2.56
C THR A 47 -3.92 4.30 -2.15
N ALA A 48 -4.34 5.44 -1.57
CA ALA A 48 -5.69 5.70 -1.06
C ALA A 48 -6.16 4.76 0.05
N VAL A 49 -5.25 4.03 0.69
CA VAL A 49 -5.56 3.14 1.81
C VAL A 49 -5.96 3.96 3.04
N SER A 50 -7.00 3.53 3.75
CA SER A 50 -7.45 4.17 4.98
C SER A 50 -6.37 4.10 6.07
N ALA A 51 -6.33 5.08 6.98
CA ALA A 51 -5.26 5.17 7.98
C ALA A 51 -5.12 3.89 8.83
N LYS A 52 -6.25 3.26 9.22
CA LYS A 52 -6.26 1.99 9.96
C LYS A 52 -5.62 0.87 9.15
N LYS A 53 -6.06 0.69 7.90
CA LYS A 53 -5.53 -0.35 7.00
C LYS A 53 -4.09 -0.10 6.60
N GLN A 54 -3.64 1.15 6.51
CA GLN A 54 -2.25 1.47 6.21
C GLN A 54 -1.32 1.05 7.36
N ARG A 55 -1.77 1.14 8.63
CA ARG A 55 -1.02 0.63 9.79
C ARG A 55 -0.92 -0.89 9.77
N GLU A 56 -2.03 -1.57 9.49
CA GLU A 56 -2.08 -3.03 9.31
C GLU A 56 -1.14 -3.49 8.18
N LEU A 57 -1.22 -2.82 7.03
CA LEU A 57 -0.35 -3.07 5.87
C LEU A 57 1.12 -2.86 6.18
N SER A 58 1.46 -1.77 6.87
CA SER A 58 2.84 -1.49 7.26
C SER A 58 3.40 -2.55 8.20
N LEU A 59 2.58 -3.06 9.13
CA LEU A 59 2.96 -4.16 10.02
C LEU A 59 3.20 -5.45 9.24
N ALA A 60 2.29 -5.79 8.32
CA ALA A 60 2.39 -6.97 7.48
C ALA A 60 3.66 -6.95 6.60
N ILE A 61 3.96 -5.81 5.96
CA ILE A 61 5.19 -5.63 5.16
C ILE A 61 6.43 -5.79 6.03
N LYS A 62 6.45 -5.20 7.23
CA LYS A 62 7.60 -5.33 8.16
C LYS A 62 7.81 -6.78 8.59
N ARG A 63 6.74 -7.52 8.89
CA ARG A 63 6.80 -8.95 9.22
C ARG A 63 7.32 -9.78 8.04
N ALA A 64 6.79 -9.53 6.84
CA ALA A 64 7.25 -10.21 5.63
C ALA A 64 8.75 -9.99 5.38
N ARG A 65 9.24 -8.77 5.60
CA ARG A 65 10.68 -8.45 5.49
C ARG A 65 11.54 -9.11 6.56
N TYR A 66 11.05 -9.16 7.80
CA TYR A 66 11.76 -9.85 8.88
C TYR A 66 11.91 -11.35 8.61
N LEU A 67 10.89 -11.97 7.99
CA LEU A 67 10.90 -13.38 7.58
C LEU A 67 11.57 -13.63 6.22
N ALA A 68 12.26 -12.64 5.65
CA ALA A 68 12.90 -12.72 4.33
C ALA A 68 11.95 -13.07 3.15
N LEU A 69 10.63 -12.91 3.31
CA LEU A 69 9.65 -13.08 2.22
C LEU A 69 9.65 -11.89 1.25
N MET A 70 10.15 -10.73 1.69
CA MET A 70 10.28 -9.51 0.87
C MET A 70 11.61 -8.81 1.17
N PRO A 71 12.26 -8.20 0.15
CA PRO A 71 13.49 -7.45 0.35
C PRO A 71 13.24 -6.08 1.02
N TYR A 72 14.26 -5.57 1.70
CA TYR A 72 14.27 -4.21 2.25
C TYR A 72 14.60 -3.14 1.20
N VAL A 73 15.48 -3.50 0.26
CA VAL A 73 15.97 -2.66 -0.82
C VAL A 73 16.01 -3.53 -2.06
N ASP A 74 15.49 -3.03 -3.18
CA ASP A 74 15.73 -3.65 -4.48
C ASP A 74 16.95 -2.96 -5.10
N SER A 75 17.89 -3.75 -5.57
CA SER A 75 19.20 -3.30 -6.09
C SER A 75 19.31 -3.39 -7.61
N LYS A 76 18.18 -3.58 -8.31
CA LYS A 76 18.11 -3.50 -9.76
C LYS A 76 18.26 -2.08 -10.28
#